data_AF-A0A945VGV4-F1
#
_entry.id   AF-A0A945VGV4-F1
#
_cell.length_a   1.000
_cell.length_b   1.000
_cell.length_c   1.000
_cell.angle_alpha   90.00
_cell.angle_beta   90.00
_cell.angle_gamma   90.00
#
_symmetry.space_group_name_H-M   'P 1'
#
loop_
_entity.id
_entity.type
_entity.pdbx_description
1 polymer ?
#
loop_
_entity_poly.entity_id
_entity_poly.type
_entity_poly.pdbx_seq_one_letter_code
_entity_poly.pdbx_strand_id
1 'polypeptide(L)'
;MEKKIEHILNYYLISKLTLLSVLIIPLVGQDTSKVIVKNDSTFYPGKPLIMSLLIPGLGQVYNKEPLWKPSLFIATEIVSITSIFYANKKADEIRLDYQKYADENWNIQNWWNFTQSGPTTVENNGLYFTDNKLKAMRDYVGTHHLTVHLKGDLVNLFNTEFLTSDSLSLLSSYLDSDDVTMVKDRHYYENIGKYDQFVGGWSDVSTNWYWEEKDVGDSTEIIIKTPKKQSYLDERYKSNQWLSFAKFSVSAMMFNHVISGLEAVYANRINKNNKTRKDSKDINLDLGLLFNPSNKTGIGGLSFRLNF
;
A
#
# COMPACT_ATOMS: atom_id res chain seq x y z
N MET A 1 -26.87 -21.19 -31.77
CA MET A 1 -26.18 -21.70 -30.57
C MET A 1 -24.75 -21.22 -30.66
N GLU A 2 -24.52 -20.00 -30.18
CA GLU A 2 -23.30 -19.23 -30.39
C GLU A 2 -22.79 -18.82 -29.01
N LYS A 3 -21.55 -19.20 -28.72
CA LYS A 3 -20.93 -19.15 -27.39
C LYS A 3 -20.33 -17.75 -27.21
N LYS A 4 -20.99 -16.89 -26.44
CA LYS A 4 -20.42 -15.59 -26.04
C LYS A 4 -19.63 -15.79 -24.74
N ILE A 5 -18.31 -15.76 -24.87
CA ILE A 5 -17.36 -15.70 -23.77
C ILE A 5 -17.23 -14.22 -23.41
N GLU A 6 -17.66 -13.83 -22.20
CA GLU A 6 -17.36 -12.51 -21.64
C GLU A 6 -16.53 -12.66 -20.36
N HIS A 7 -15.57 -11.75 -20.28
CA HIS A 7 -14.39 -11.74 -19.44
C HIS A 7 -14.70 -11.60 -17.95
N ILE A 8 -14.00 -12.38 -17.13
CA ILE A 8 -13.98 -12.20 -15.67
C ILE A 8 -12.52 -12.23 -15.16
N LEU A 9 -12.27 -11.28 -14.24
CA LEU A 9 -11.19 -11.15 -13.26
C LEU A 9 -9.86 -10.48 -13.67
N ASN A 10 -9.84 -9.15 -13.48
CA ASN A 10 -8.65 -8.39 -13.10
C ASN A 10 -8.11 -8.92 -11.75
N TYR A 11 -7.04 -9.70 -11.79
CA TYR A 11 -6.22 -10.00 -10.62
C TYR A 11 -5.19 -8.88 -10.42
N TYR A 12 -5.28 -8.18 -9.28
CA TYR A 12 -4.19 -7.34 -8.79
C TYR A 12 -3.02 -8.24 -8.37
N LEU A 13 -1.97 -8.26 -9.18
CA LEU A 13 -0.73 -8.94 -8.86
C LEU A 13 -0.01 -8.16 -7.74
N ILE A 14 -0.06 -8.69 -6.52
CA ILE A 14 0.76 -8.21 -5.40
C ILE A 14 2.21 -8.62 -5.68
N SER A 15 2.99 -7.72 -6.28
CA SER A 15 4.44 -7.89 -6.37
C SER A 15 5.05 -7.53 -5.01
N LYS A 16 5.47 -8.56 -4.26
CA LYS A 16 6.42 -8.40 -3.14
C LYS A 16 7.79 -8.11 -3.75
N LEU A 17 8.20 -6.84 -3.80
CA LEU A 17 9.58 -6.47 -4.10
C LEU A 17 10.39 -6.51 -2.80
N THR A 18 11.02 -7.65 -2.52
CA THR A 18 12.02 -7.75 -1.45
C THR A 18 13.30 -7.06 -1.90
N LEU A 19 13.61 -5.90 -1.32
CA LEU A 19 14.87 -5.19 -1.51
C LEU A 19 15.97 -5.92 -0.74
N LEU A 20 16.69 -6.83 -1.40
CA LEU A 20 17.84 -7.51 -0.83
C LEU A 20 19.06 -6.58 -0.92
N SER A 21 19.39 -5.91 0.18
CA SER A 21 20.64 -5.17 0.32
C SER A 21 21.81 -6.16 0.48
N VAL A 22 22.42 -6.56 -0.64
CA VAL A 22 23.67 -7.31 -0.61
C VAL A 22 24.79 -6.35 -0.20
N LEU A 23 25.23 -6.43 1.06
CA LEU A 23 26.53 -5.91 1.50
C LEU A 23 27.63 -6.70 0.75
N ILE A 24 28.27 -6.07 -0.23
CA ILE A 24 29.47 -6.63 -0.88
C ILE A 24 30.67 -6.28 0.00
N ILE A 25 31.19 -7.26 0.74
CA ILE A 25 32.54 -7.23 1.31
C ILE A 25 33.53 -7.43 0.16
N PRO A 26 34.55 -6.58 -0.04
CA PRO A 26 35.55 -6.84 -1.06
C PRO A 26 36.52 -7.90 -0.54
N LEU A 27 36.49 -9.10 -1.13
CA LEU A 27 37.63 -10.01 -1.08
C LEU A 27 38.75 -9.42 -1.95
N VAL A 28 39.83 -9.01 -1.31
CA VAL A 28 41.08 -8.62 -1.95
C VAL A 28 41.76 -9.89 -2.48
N GLY A 29 41.72 -10.07 -3.79
CA GLY A 29 42.65 -10.93 -4.53
C GLY A 29 43.53 -10.04 -5.39
N GLN A 30 44.79 -9.87 -5.00
CA GLN A 30 45.81 -9.30 -5.87
C GLN A 30 46.14 -10.33 -6.94
N ASP A 31 46.02 -9.96 -8.21
CA ASP A 31 46.90 -10.53 -9.21
C ASP A 31 47.30 -9.49 -10.27
N THR A 32 48.59 -9.30 -10.39
CA THR A 32 49.25 -8.32 -11.24
C THR A 32 49.44 -8.90 -12.63
N SER A 33 48.61 -8.48 -13.58
CA SER A 33 48.98 -8.52 -15.00
C SER A 33 48.68 -7.16 -15.63
N LYS A 34 49.74 -6.48 -16.10
CA LYS A 34 49.64 -5.26 -16.89
C LYS A 34 49.03 -5.60 -18.25
N VAL A 35 47.71 -5.63 -18.31
CA VAL A 35 46.98 -5.60 -19.58
C VAL A 35 47.04 -4.18 -20.10
N ILE A 36 47.56 -4.02 -21.31
CA ILE A 36 47.55 -2.76 -22.06
C ILE A 36 46.08 -2.36 -22.24
N VAL A 37 45.61 -1.44 -21.39
CA VAL A 37 44.27 -0.86 -21.48
C VAL A 37 44.28 0.05 -22.70
N LYS A 38 43.84 -0.48 -23.83
CA LYS A 38 43.29 0.36 -24.90
C LYS A 38 42.09 1.05 -24.26
N ASN A 39 42.21 2.36 -24.01
CA ASN A 39 41.12 3.19 -23.51
C ASN A 39 40.07 3.30 -24.62
N ASP A 40 39.28 2.24 -24.80
CA ASP A 40 38.02 2.34 -25.51
C ASP A 40 37.11 3.17 -24.61
N SER A 41 37.03 4.46 -24.94
CA SER A 41 36.18 5.46 -24.32
C SER A 41 34.69 5.20 -24.63
N THR A 42 34.23 3.97 -24.42
CA THR A 42 32.83 3.61 -24.50
C THR A 42 32.11 4.27 -23.34
N PHE A 43 31.31 5.27 -23.71
CA PHE A 43 30.45 6.03 -22.82
C PHE A 43 29.50 5.09 -22.09
N TYR A 44 29.76 4.86 -20.79
CA TYR A 44 28.83 4.12 -19.93
C TYR A 44 28.21 5.06 -18.89
N PRO A 45 27.12 5.78 -19.23
CA PRO A 45 26.40 6.65 -18.30
C PRO A 45 25.72 5.86 -17.16
N GLY A 46 25.76 4.52 -17.20
CA GLY A 46 25.15 3.66 -16.20
C GLY A 46 25.79 3.73 -14.81
N LYS A 47 27.08 4.08 -14.67
CA LYS A 47 27.72 4.19 -13.34
C LYS A 47 27.07 5.26 -12.44
N PRO A 48 27.02 6.55 -12.85
CA PRO A 48 26.36 7.58 -12.04
C PRO A 48 24.85 7.34 -11.89
N LEU A 49 24.21 6.74 -12.91
CA LEU A 49 22.80 6.33 -12.82
C LEU A 49 22.57 5.32 -11.69
N ILE A 50 23.30 4.20 -11.69
CA ILE A 50 23.15 3.13 -10.69
C ILE A 50 23.46 3.66 -9.30
N MET A 51 24.50 4.48 -9.16
CA MET A 51 24.85 5.12 -7.88
C MET A 51 23.67 5.93 -7.32
N SER A 52 23.06 6.80 -8.12
CA SER A 52 21.91 7.62 -7.69
C SER A 52 20.61 6.83 -7.51
N LEU A 53 20.42 5.72 -8.23
CA LEU A 53 19.29 4.82 -8.02
C LEU A 53 19.40 4.03 -6.71
N LEU A 54 20.61 3.73 -6.25
CA LEU A 54 20.83 3.10 -4.95
C LEU A 54 20.72 4.11 -3.82
N ILE A 55 21.40 5.25 -3.95
CA ILE A 55 21.39 6.32 -2.95
C ILE A 55 21.27 7.66 -3.71
N PRO A 56 20.15 8.38 -3.56
CA PRO A 56 19.93 9.65 -4.24
C PRO A 56 21.06 10.63 -3.94
N GLY A 57 21.60 11.26 -4.99
CA GLY A 57 22.71 12.21 -4.90
C GLY A 57 24.09 11.62 -5.22
N LEU A 58 24.31 10.30 -5.16
CA LEU A 58 25.66 9.75 -5.35
C LEU A 58 26.20 9.91 -6.78
N GLY A 59 25.35 9.84 -7.80
CA GLY A 59 25.76 10.09 -9.18
C GLY A 59 26.20 11.54 -9.41
N GLN A 60 25.59 12.50 -8.71
CA GLN A 60 26.02 13.90 -8.72
C GLN A 60 27.38 14.07 -8.05
N VAL A 61 27.61 13.40 -6.91
CA VAL A 61 28.92 13.37 -6.23
C VAL A 61 29.99 12.77 -7.16
N TYR A 62 29.68 11.65 -7.83
CA TYR A 62 30.58 11.03 -8.79
C TYR A 62 30.94 11.97 -9.95
N ASN A 63 29.95 12.70 -10.46
CA ASN A 63 30.14 13.68 -11.53
C ASN A 63 30.84 14.97 -11.08
N LYS A 64 31.15 15.13 -9.78
CA LYS A 64 31.71 16.35 -9.17
C LYS A 64 30.83 17.58 -9.39
N GLU A 65 29.52 17.37 -9.37
CA GLU A 65 28.55 18.46 -9.42
C GLU A 65 28.61 19.34 -8.16
N PRO A 66 28.11 20.59 -8.22
CA PRO A 66 28.01 21.45 -7.05
C PRO A 66 27.22 20.78 -5.91
N LEU A 67 27.72 20.90 -4.67
CA LEU A 67 27.20 20.19 -3.50
C LEU A 67 25.71 20.43 -3.20
N TRP A 68 25.14 21.55 -3.67
CA TRP A 68 23.71 21.82 -3.45
C TRP A 68 22.80 20.79 -4.13
N LYS A 69 23.21 20.21 -5.27
CA LYS A 69 22.43 19.20 -6.00
C LYS A 69 22.30 17.87 -5.23
N PRO A 70 23.38 17.18 -4.85
CA PRO A 70 23.27 15.97 -4.05
C PRO A 70 22.63 16.23 -2.68
N SER A 71 22.87 17.39 -2.06
CA SER A 71 22.24 17.77 -0.79
C SER A 71 20.72 17.83 -0.87
N LEU A 72 20.15 18.30 -1.97
CA LEU A 72 18.69 18.33 -2.16
C LEU A 72 18.09 16.92 -2.20
N PHE A 73 18.72 16.01 -2.93
CA PHE A 73 18.28 14.61 -3.02
C PHE A 73 18.38 13.88 -1.67
N ILE A 74 19.48 14.10 -0.92
CA ILE A 74 19.66 13.53 0.42
C ILE A 74 18.67 14.13 1.42
N ALA A 75 18.43 15.44 1.39
CA ALA A 75 17.47 16.08 2.26
C ALA A 75 16.05 15.54 2.02
N THR A 76 15.69 15.35 0.76
CA THR A 76 14.40 14.76 0.36
C THR A 76 14.29 13.32 0.87
N GLU A 77 15.35 12.54 0.77
CA GLU A 77 15.41 11.16 1.27
C GLU A 77 15.17 11.11 2.78
N ILE A 78 15.85 11.95 3.56
CA ILE A 78 15.67 12.04 5.02
C ILE A 78 14.23 12.41 5.37
N VAL A 79 13.65 13.40 4.68
CA VAL A 79 12.25 13.82 4.90
C VAL A 79 11.28 12.70 4.57
N SER A 80 11.47 11.99 3.46
CA SER A 80 10.62 10.85 3.09
C SER A 80 10.70 9.72 4.11
N ILE A 81 11.91 9.31 4.50
CA ILE A 81 12.13 8.24 5.48
C ILE A 81 11.50 8.60 6.84
N THR A 82 11.76 9.81 7.34
CA THR A 82 11.17 10.28 8.60
C THR A 82 9.65 10.33 8.55
N SER A 83 9.08 10.77 7.41
CA SER A 83 7.62 10.77 7.19
C SER A 83 7.03 9.37 7.19
N ILE A 84 7.68 8.39 6.55
CA ILE A 84 7.27 6.98 6.55
C ILE A 84 7.23 6.44 7.99
N PHE A 85 8.30 6.64 8.76
CA PHE A 85 8.36 6.14 10.13
C PHE A 85 7.32 6.78 11.04
N TYR A 86 7.19 8.12 10.97
CA TYR A 86 6.22 8.86 11.76
C TYR A 86 4.79 8.41 11.45
N ALA A 87 4.45 8.29 10.16
CA ALA A 87 3.12 7.92 9.72
C ALA A 87 2.75 6.48 10.10
N ASN A 88 3.68 5.52 9.95
CA ASN A 88 3.43 4.14 10.38
C ASN A 88 3.24 4.06 11.90
N LYS A 89 4.09 4.75 12.68
CA LYS A 89 3.93 4.81 14.14
C LYS A 89 2.55 5.37 14.52
N LYS A 90 2.14 6.47 13.89
CA LYS A 90 0.83 7.07 14.18
C LYS A 90 -0.34 6.18 13.77
N ALA A 91 -0.23 5.50 12.63
CA ALA A 91 -1.23 4.53 12.18
C ALA A 91 -1.37 3.36 13.16
N ASP A 92 -0.25 2.87 13.69
CA ASP A 92 -0.22 1.77 14.66
C ASP A 92 -0.78 2.18 16.03
N GLU A 93 -0.48 3.38 16.52
CA GLU A 93 -1.10 3.92 17.75
C GLU A 93 -2.63 3.93 17.64
N ILE A 94 -3.16 4.56 16.58
CA ILE A 94 -4.62 4.61 16.33
C ILE A 94 -5.20 3.21 16.16
N ARG A 95 -4.43 2.29 15.55
CA ARG A 95 -4.84 0.90 15.40
C ARG A 95 -5.03 0.19 16.72
N LEU A 96 -4.07 0.33 17.63
CA LEU A 96 -4.19 -0.27 18.96
C LEU A 96 -5.39 0.32 19.72
N ASP A 97 -5.63 1.63 19.58
CA ASP A 97 -6.75 2.31 20.22
C ASP A 97 -8.11 1.79 19.72
N TYR A 98 -8.32 1.71 18.39
CA TYR A 98 -9.59 1.20 17.87
C TYR A 98 -9.77 -0.30 18.11
N GLN A 99 -8.68 -1.07 18.16
CA GLN A 99 -8.74 -2.51 18.47
C GLN A 99 -9.18 -2.73 19.92
N LYS A 100 -8.58 -1.99 20.84
CA LYS A 100 -9.01 -1.97 22.25
C LYS A 100 -10.45 -1.53 22.39
N TYR A 101 -10.86 -0.47 21.69
CA TYR A 101 -12.25 -0.02 21.67
C TYR A 101 -13.21 -1.13 21.19
N ALA A 102 -12.83 -1.88 20.15
CA ALA A 102 -13.63 -3.00 19.67
C ALA A 102 -13.71 -4.14 20.71
N ASP A 103 -12.62 -4.44 21.40
CA ASP A 103 -12.62 -5.45 22.47
C ASP A 103 -13.52 -5.09 23.65
N GLU A 104 -13.64 -3.79 23.96
CA GLU A 104 -14.53 -3.29 25.02
C GLU A 104 -16.00 -3.25 24.61
N ASN A 105 -16.30 -3.20 23.30
CA ASN A 105 -17.63 -2.89 22.79
C ASN A 105 -18.27 -3.98 21.93
N TRP A 106 -17.49 -4.96 21.47
CA TRP A 106 -17.93 -6.09 20.66
C TRP A 106 -17.68 -7.40 21.39
N ASN A 107 -18.70 -8.26 21.49
CA ASN A 107 -18.61 -9.54 22.19
C ASN A 107 -19.33 -10.66 21.40
N ILE A 108 -18.73 -11.86 21.38
CA ILE A 108 -19.30 -13.03 20.70
C ILE A 108 -20.61 -13.53 21.33
N GLN A 109 -20.75 -13.45 22.65
CA GLN A 109 -21.99 -13.75 23.36
C GLN A 109 -23.09 -12.78 22.96
N ASN A 110 -22.79 -11.47 22.90
CA ASN A 110 -23.76 -10.48 22.42
C ASN A 110 -24.22 -10.84 21.00
N TRP A 111 -23.27 -11.22 20.14
CA TRP A 111 -23.57 -11.61 18.78
C TRP A 111 -24.46 -12.85 18.71
N TRP A 112 -24.15 -13.90 19.46
CA TRP A 112 -24.98 -15.09 19.56
C TRP A 112 -26.39 -14.73 20.05
N ASN A 113 -26.52 -14.07 21.19
CA ASN A 113 -27.80 -13.67 21.77
C ASN A 113 -28.63 -12.82 20.81
N PHE A 114 -27.97 -11.92 20.07
CA PHE A 114 -28.59 -11.11 19.03
C PHE A 114 -29.20 -11.96 17.91
N THR A 115 -28.50 -12.99 17.43
CA THR A 115 -29.06 -13.89 16.39
C THR A 115 -30.25 -14.71 16.90
N GLN A 116 -30.31 -15.01 18.21
CA GLN A 116 -31.40 -15.78 18.79
C GLN A 116 -32.64 -14.93 19.08
N SER A 117 -32.44 -13.71 19.60
CA SER A 117 -33.53 -12.88 20.14
C SER A 117 -33.86 -11.65 19.29
N GLY A 118 -32.94 -11.22 18.42
CA GLY A 118 -33.05 -9.98 17.66
C GLY A 118 -32.88 -8.70 18.50
N PRO A 119 -33.05 -7.52 17.88
CA PRO A 119 -32.98 -6.23 18.55
C PRO A 119 -34.26 -5.92 19.34
N THR A 120 -34.14 -5.10 20.38
CA THR A 120 -35.29 -4.47 21.05
C THR A 120 -36.01 -3.48 20.12
N THR A 121 -35.26 -2.69 19.36
CA THR A 121 -35.81 -1.83 18.32
C THR A 121 -36.07 -2.67 17.08
N VAL A 122 -37.31 -3.08 16.82
CA VAL A 122 -37.63 -4.00 15.70
C VAL A 122 -37.77 -3.32 14.34
N GLU A 123 -37.82 -2.00 14.30
CA GLU A 123 -38.00 -1.20 13.09
C GLU A 123 -37.14 0.07 13.16
N ASN A 124 -36.52 0.42 12.03
CA ASN A 124 -35.76 1.66 11.88
C ASN A 124 -36.02 2.24 10.49
N ASN A 125 -36.51 3.49 10.43
CA ASN A 125 -36.75 4.23 9.18
C ASN A 125 -37.58 3.45 8.15
N GLY A 126 -38.63 2.76 8.60
CA GLY A 126 -39.55 1.98 7.77
C GLY A 126 -39.07 0.56 7.43
N LEU A 127 -37.87 0.17 7.89
CA LEU A 127 -37.29 -1.14 7.63
C LEU A 127 -37.33 -2.00 8.89
N TYR A 128 -38.04 -3.13 8.80
CA TYR A 128 -38.22 -4.05 9.93
C TYR A 128 -37.08 -5.05 10.00
N PHE A 129 -36.71 -5.48 11.20
CA PHE A 129 -35.69 -6.51 11.44
C PHE A 129 -35.93 -7.80 10.65
N THR A 130 -37.20 -8.14 10.37
CA THR A 130 -37.61 -9.31 9.57
C THR A 130 -37.41 -9.14 8.07
N ASP A 131 -37.08 -7.94 7.58
CA ASP A 131 -36.91 -7.66 6.16
C ASP A 131 -35.72 -8.47 5.58
N ASN A 132 -35.88 -9.01 4.37
CA ASN A 132 -34.83 -9.80 3.71
C ASN A 132 -33.54 -9.00 3.48
N LYS A 133 -33.61 -7.68 3.36
CA LYS A 133 -32.42 -6.83 3.23
C LYS A 133 -31.53 -6.84 4.47
N LEU A 134 -32.09 -7.14 5.65
CA LEU A 134 -31.34 -7.29 6.91
C LEU A 134 -30.99 -8.75 7.21
N LYS A 135 -31.11 -9.68 6.25
CA LYS A 135 -30.83 -11.10 6.53
C LYS A 135 -29.42 -11.33 7.07
N ALA A 136 -28.43 -10.55 6.62
CA ALA A 136 -27.05 -10.71 7.03
C ALA A 136 -26.86 -10.62 8.55
N MET A 137 -27.50 -9.67 9.24
CA MET A 137 -27.32 -9.47 10.69
C MET A 137 -28.03 -10.51 11.58
N ARG A 138 -28.85 -11.40 10.99
CA ARG A 138 -29.68 -12.36 11.74
C ARG A 138 -29.03 -13.73 11.91
N ASP A 139 -27.99 -14.01 11.14
CA ASP A 139 -27.36 -15.33 11.12
C ASP A 139 -25.91 -15.21 11.57
N TYR A 140 -25.48 -16.16 12.41
CA TYR A 140 -24.09 -16.29 12.78
C TYR A 140 -23.29 -17.09 11.74
N VAL A 141 -23.98 -17.90 10.93
CA VAL A 141 -23.42 -18.63 9.79
C VAL A 141 -23.48 -17.75 8.55
N GLY A 142 -22.37 -17.70 7.79
CA GLY A 142 -22.36 -16.90 6.57
C GLY A 142 -21.14 -17.10 5.70
N THR A 143 -20.80 -16.07 4.92
CA THR A 143 -19.67 -16.12 3.97
C THR A 143 -18.32 -15.95 4.66
N HIS A 144 -18.33 -15.42 5.89
CA HIS A 144 -17.14 -15.16 6.68
C HIS A 144 -17.31 -15.81 8.04
N HIS A 145 -16.19 -16.26 8.60
CA HIS A 145 -16.12 -16.82 9.94
C HIS A 145 -15.09 -16.08 10.77
N LEU A 146 -15.28 -16.14 12.08
CA LEU A 146 -14.27 -15.78 13.07
C LEU A 146 -13.68 -17.06 13.66
N THR A 147 -12.42 -17.00 14.08
CA THR A 147 -11.78 -18.14 14.74
C THR A 147 -11.98 -18.03 16.25
N VAL A 148 -12.56 -19.08 16.81
CA VAL A 148 -12.77 -19.29 18.24
C VAL A 148 -11.66 -20.21 18.75
N HIS A 149 -11.03 -19.82 19.85
CA HIS A 149 -10.00 -20.57 20.54
C HIS A 149 -10.56 -21.12 21.85
N LEU A 150 -10.57 -22.44 21.95
CA LEU A 150 -11.02 -23.20 23.11
C LEU A 150 -9.85 -23.47 24.05
N LYS A 151 -10.12 -23.46 25.36
CA LYS A 151 -9.14 -23.77 26.41
C LYS A 151 -9.73 -24.79 27.40
N GLY A 152 -8.86 -25.28 28.28
CA GLY A 152 -9.26 -26.15 29.38
C GLY A 152 -9.95 -27.43 28.90
N ASP A 153 -11.03 -27.80 29.59
CA ASP A 153 -11.76 -29.04 29.33
C ASP A 153 -12.49 -29.03 27.97
N LEU A 154 -12.75 -27.85 27.40
CA LEU A 154 -13.40 -27.73 26.09
C LEU A 154 -12.52 -28.30 24.97
N VAL A 155 -11.19 -28.20 25.08
CA VAL A 155 -10.27 -28.78 24.09
C VAL A 155 -10.43 -30.29 24.03
N ASN A 156 -10.56 -30.94 25.19
CA ASN A 156 -10.77 -32.39 25.28
C ASN A 156 -12.16 -32.79 24.83
N LEU A 157 -13.18 -32.00 25.16
CA LEU A 157 -14.57 -32.25 24.80
C LEU A 157 -14.79 -32.20 23.28
N PHE A 158 -14.23 -31.19 22.61
CA PHE A 158 -14.39 -30.99 21.17
C PHE A 158 -13.26 -31.60 20.34
N ASN A 159 -12.23 -32.15 21.00
CA ASN A 159 -11.03 -32.70 20.38
C ASN A 159 -10.36 -31.71 19.39
N THR A 160 -10.38 -30.42 19.72
CA THR A 160 -9.77 -29.33 18.93
C THR A 160 -9.53 -28.09 19.79
N GLU A 161 -8.46 -27.35 19.49
CA GLU A 161 -8.18 -26.05 20.10
C GLU A 161 -8.89 -24.90 19.37
N PHE A 162 -9.23 -25.10 18.09
CA PHE A 162 -9.80 -24.05 17.24
C PHE A 162 -11.11 -24.50 16.59
N LEU A 163 -12.08 -23.59 16.58
CA LEU A 163 -13.35 -23.73 15.88
C LEU A 163 -13.66 -22.47 15.09
N THR A 164 -14.55 -22.57 14.11
CA THR A 164 -15.09 -21.41 13.40
C THR A 164 -16.37 -20.93 14.08
N SER A 165 -16.71 -19.65 13.90
CA SER A 165 -17.96 -19.08 14.38
C SER A 165 -19.21 -19.77 13.83
N ASP A 166 -19.11 -20.50 12.71
CA ASP A 166 -20.24 -21.26 12.18
C ASP A 166 -20.66 -22.41 13.13
N SER A 167 -19.78 -22.81 14.04
CA SER A 167 -20.03 -23.83 15.07
C SER A 167 -20.54 -23.25 16.39
N LEU A 168 -20.97 -21.98 16.41
CA LEU A 168 -21.36 -21.29 17.65
C LEU A 168 -22.49 -21.98 18.41
N SER A 169 -23.41 -22.65 17.72
CA SER A 169 -24.49 -23.41 18.36
C SER A 169 -23.98 -24.50 19.30
N LEU A 170 -22.87 -25.16 18.95
CA LEU A 170 -22.22 -26.18 19.79
C LEU A 170 -21.59 -25.57 21.05
N LEU A 171 -21.21 -24.30 20.98
CA LEU A 171 -20.56 -23.57 22.06
C LEU A 171 -21.53 -22.72 22.88
N SER A 172 -22.81 -22.67 22.52
CA SER A 172 -23.80 -21.75 23.07
C SER A 172 -23.89 -21.74 24.61
N SER A 173 -23.69 -22.89 25.27
CA SER A 173 -23.67 -22.99 26.74
C SER A 173 -22.36 -22.56 27.40
N TYR A 174 -21.30 -22.34 26.63
CA TYR A 174 -19.94 -22.04 27.08
C TYR A 174 -19.46 -20.64 26.67
N LEU A 175 -20.27 -19.86 25.94
CA LEU A 175 -19.86 -18.54 25.44
C LEU A 175 -19.56 -17.50 26.54
N ASP A 176 -20.12 -17.69 27.73
CA ASP A 176 -19.84 -16.87 28.91
C ASP A 176 -18.64 -17.37 29.73
N SER A 177 -18.00 -18.47 29.32
CA SER A 177 -16.85 -19.05 30.02
C SER A 177 -15.52 -18.45 29.56
N ASP A 178 -14.54 -18.36 30.47
CA ASP A 178 -13.17 -17.94 30.16
C ASP A 178 -12.42 -18.92 29.23
N ASP A 179 -12.98 -20.13 29.05
CA ASP A 179 -12.45 -21.17 28.18
C ASP A 179 -12.79 -20.95 26.70
N VAL A 180 -13.68 -20.00 26.38
CA VAL A 180 -14.01 -19.60 25.01
C VAL A 180 -13.49 -18.20 24.75
N THR A 181 -12.48 -18.10 23.89
CA THR A 181 -11.87 -16.80 23.52
C THR A 181 -11.81 -16.61 22.02
N MET A 182 -11.86 -15.36 21.55
CA MET A 182 -11.70 -15.06 20.13
C MET A 182 -10.22 -14.90 19.77
N VAL A 183 -9.83 -15.43 18.61
CA VAL A 183 -8.51 -15.12 18.05
C VAL A 183 -8.54 -13.70 17.50
N LYS A 184 -7.91 -12.76 18.23
CA LYS A 184 -7.91 -11.31 17.94
C LYS A 184 -6.86 -10.92 16.91
N ASP A 185 -6.94 -11.48 15.70
CA ASP A 185 -6.03 -11.17 14.60
C ASP A 185 -6.56 -10.03 13.70
N ARG A 186 -5.83 -9.73 12.62
CA ARG A 186 -6.29 -8.74 11.63
C ARG A 186 -7.64 -9.13 11.01
N HIS A 187 -7.88 -10.42 10.75
CA HIS A 187 -9.10 -10.89 10.13
C HIS A 187 -10.31 -10.66 11.04
N TYR A 188 -10.17 -10.92 12.34
CA TYR A 188 -11.18 -10.61 13.35
C TYR A 188 -11.60 -9.14 13.31
N TYR A 189 -10.65 -8.21 13.45
CA TYR A 189 -10.95 -6.77 13.48
C TYR A 189 -11.50 -6.25 12.15
N GLU A 190 -11.03 -6.80 11.02
CA GLU A 190 -11.57 -6.46 9.71
C GLU A 190 -13.02 -6.94 9.56
N ASN A 191 -13.31 -8.18 9.98
CA ASN A 191 -14.61 -8.79 9.84
C ASN A 191 -15.69 -8.07 10.66
N ILE A 192 -15.45 -7.84 11.96
CA ILE A 192 -16.43 -7.20 12.87
C ILE A 192 -16.81 -5.77 12.45
N GLY A 193 -15.95 -5.10 11.68
CA GLY A 193 -16.22 -3.78 11.13
C GLY A 193 -16.86 -3.81 9.75
N LYS A 194 -16.45 -4.75 8.88
CA LYS A 194 -16.79 -4.73 7.46
C LYS A 194 -18.11 -5.40 7.14
N TYR A 195 -18.43 -6.53 7.79
CA TYR A 195 -19.58 -7.35 7.39
C TYR A 195 -20.73 -7.21 8.38
N ASP A 196 -21.92 -7.06 7.82
CA ASP A 196 -23.16 -6.90 8.60
C ASP A 196 -23.54 -8.17 9.37
N GLN A 197 -23.01 -9.33 8.96
CA GLN A 197 -23.09 -10.59 9.71
C GLN A 197 -22.64 -10.42 11.16
N PHE A 198 -21.59 -9.64 11.41
CA PHE A 198 -21.02 -9.48 12.75
C PHE A 198 -21.58 -8.27 13.51
N VAL A 199 -22.58 -7.56 12.96
CA VAL A 199 -23.11 -6.34 13.60
C VAL A 199 -23.73 -6.64 14.97
N GLY A 200 -24.32 -7.83 15.13
CA GLY A 200 -24.98 -8.26 16.36
C GLY A 200 -24.06 -8.33 17.58
N GLY A 201 -22.73 -8.37 17.38
CA GLY A 201 -21.79 -8.36 18.50
C GLY A 201 -21.55 -6.99 19.13
N TRP A 202 -21.89 -5.90 18.45
CA TRP A 202 -21.76 -4.55 18.99
C TRP A 202 -22.78 -4.31 20.10
N SER A 203 -22.32 -3.90 21.27
CA SER A 203 -23.14 -3.76 22.49
C SER A 203 -24.33 -2.80 22.40
N ASP A 204 -24.38 -1.90 21.40
CA ASP A 204 -25.46 -0.95 21.17
C ASP A 204 -26.43 -1.37 20.07
N VAL A 205 -26.21 -2.50 19.41
CA VAL A 205 -27.00 -2.98 18.27
C VAL A 205 -28.46 -3.22 18.63
N SER A 206 -28.77 -3.62 19.87
CA SER A 206 -30.15 -3.96 20.25
C SER A 206 -31.10 -2.76 20.18
N THR A 207 -30.60 -1.55 20.45
CA THR A 207 -31.45 -0.35 20.54
C THR A 207 -31.15 0.67 19.46
N ASN A 208 -29.88 0.78 19.03
CA ASN A 208 -29.39 1.91 18.25
C ASN A 208 -28.90 1.51 16.84
N TRP A 209 -29.29 0.33 16.34
CA TRP A 209 -28.98 -0.02 14.96
C TRP A 209 -29.74 0.89 14.00
N TYR A 210 -29.11 1.16 12.87
CA TYR A 210 -29.70 1.90 11.75
C TYR A 210 -29.09 1.39 10.44
N TRP A 211 -29.62 1.86 9.31
CA TRP A 211 -29.17 1.43 7.99
C TRP A 211 -28.91 2.63 7.08
N GLU A 212 -27.99 2.43 6.14
CA GLU A 212 -27.66 3.39 5.09
C GLU A 212 -27.59 2.66 3.74
N GLU A 213 -28.01 3.34 2.68
CA GLU A 213 -27.80 2.88 1.31
C GLU A 213 -26.38 3.22 0.86
N LYS A 214 -25.70 2.23 0.30
CA LYS A 214 -24.42 2.40 -0.36
C LYS A 214 -24.55 2.04 -1.82
N ASP A 215 -24.22 3.00 -2.67
CA ASP A 215 -24.06 2.76 -4.09
C ASP A 215 -22.79 1.92 -4.32
N VAL A 216 -22.96 0.74 -4.92
CA VAL A 216 -21.87 -0.16 -5.33
C VAL A 216 -21.71 -0.19 -6.85
N GLY A 217 -22.22 0.82 -7.56
CA GLY A 217 -22.10 1.03 -8.99
C GLY A 217 -23.23 0.35 -9.77
N ASP A 218 -23.31 -0.97 -9.67
CA ASP A 218 -24.31 -1.77 -10.39
C ASP A 218 -25.59 -2.03 -9.56
N SER A 219 -25.56 -1.73 -8.26
CA SER A 219 -26.71 -1.86 -7.36
C SER A 219 -26.54 -0.99 -6.12
N THR A 220 -27.63 -0.84 -5.36
CA THR A 220 -27.60 -0.25 -4.02
C THR A 220 -27.59 -1.36 -2.98
N GLU A 221 -26.58 -1.39 -2.13
CA GLU A 221 -26.47 -2.30 -1.00
C GLU A 221 -26.90 -1.59 0.28
N ILE A 222 -27.65 -2.27 1.16
CA ILE A 222 -27.95 -1.75 2.49
C ILE A 222 -26.81 -2.14 3.42
N ILE A 223 -26.25 -1.16 4.12
CA ILE A 223 -25.25 -1.36 5.17
C ILE A 223 -25.86 -1.10 6.52
N ILE A 224 -25.66 -2.04 7.43
CA ILE A 224 -26.19 -2.00 8.79
C ILE A 224 -25.12 -1.45 9.73
N LYS A 225 -25.50 -0.45 10.54
CA LYS A 225 -24.57 0.28 11.40
C LYS A 225 -25.12 0.45 12.81
N THR A 226 -24.21 0.77 13.72
CA THR A 226 -24.50 1.25 15.08
C THR A 226 -23.55 2.42 15.38
N PRO A 227 -23.90 3.33 16.30
CA PRO A 227 -22.99 4.40 16.71
C PRO A 227 -21.59 3.89 17.12
N LYS A 228 -21.50 2.77 17.85
CA LYS A 228 -20.21 2.18 18.24
C LYS A 228 -19.45 1.58 17.05
N LYS A 229 -20.14 0.84 16.17
CA LYS A 229 -19.54 0.32 14.93
C LYS A 229 -19.02 1.48 14.06
N GLN A 230 -19.76 2.57 13.95
CA GLN A 230 -19.35 3.75 13.17
C GLN A 230 -18.13 4.43 13.79
N SER A 231 -18.11 4.65 15.12
CA SER A 231 -16.93 5.21 15.81
C SER A 231 -15.67 4.35 15.60
N TYR A 232 -15.80 3.03 15.64
CA TYR A 232 -14.72 2.10 15.33
C TYR A 232 -14.23 2.24 13.88
N LEU A 233 -15.16 2.32 12.93
CA LEU A 233 -14.83 2.48 11.51
C LEU A 233 -14.16 3.83 11.21
N ASP A 234 -14.55 4.90 11.91
CA ASP A 234 -13.96 6.22 11.75
C ASP A 234 -12.49 6.25 12.22
N GLU A 235 -12.18 5.67 13.38
CA GLU A 235 -10.79 5.54 13.83
C GLU A 235 -9.96 4.62 12.93
N ARG A 236 -10.56 3.51 12.46
CA ARG A 236 -9.93 2.64 11.47
C ARG A 236 -9.65 3.38 10.17
N TYR A 237 -10.56 4.25 9.72
CA TYR A 237 -10.36 5.10 8.55
C TYR A 237 -9.22 6.09 8.77
N LYS A 238 -9.13 6.74 9.94
CA LYS A 238 -8.00 7.63 10.29
C LYS A 238 -6.66 6.90 10.26
N SER A 239 -6.58 5.70 10.84
CA SER A 239 -5.36 4.86 10.76
C SER A 239 -5.00 4.54 9.30
N ASN A 240 -5.98 4.19 8.47
CA ASN A 240 -5.77 3.94 7.04
C ASN A 240 -5.30 5.18 6.27
N GLN A 241 -5.74 6.39 6.65
CA GLN A 241 -5.23 7.64 6.06
C GLN A 241 -3.75 7.84 6.35
N TRP A 242 -3.28 7.56 7.57
CA TRP A 242 -1.85 7.59 7.91
C TRP A 242 -1.04 6.54 7.15
N LEU A 243 -1.57 5.32 6.99
CA LEU A 243 -0.95 4.30 6.13
C LEU A 243 -0.91 4.75 4.66
N SER A 244 -1.93 5.45 4.18
CA SER A 244 -1.95 6.03 2.83
C SER A 244 -0.87 7.10 2.66
N PHE A 245 -0.70 7.97 3.65
CA PHE A 245 0.36 8.97 3.67
C PHE A 245 1.76 8.34 3.72
N ALA A 246 1.94 7.26 4.48
CA ALA A 246 3.19 6.49 4.47
C ALA A 246 3.47 5.91 3.07
N LYS A 247 2.46 5.34 2.39
CA LYS A 247 2.60 4.84 1.01
C LYS A 247 2.98 5.95 0.03
N PHE A 248 2.32 7.11 0.13
CA PHE A 248 2.66 8.27 -0.67
C PHE A 248 4.12 8.72 -0.44
N SER A 249 4.58 8.70 0.82
CA SER A 249 5.96 9.04 1.17
C SER A 249 6.98 8.05 0.59
N VAL A 250 6.66 6.74 0.57
CA VAL A 250 7.45 5.73 -0.14
C VAL A 250 7.49 6.02 -1.64
N SER A 251 6.36 6.36 -2.25
CA SER A 251 6.33 6.74 -3.68
C SER A 251 7.21 7.96 -3.96
N ALA A 252 7.13 9.01 -3.13
CA ALA A 252 7.96 10.19 -3.24
C ALA A 252 9.46 9.85 -3.15
N MET A 253 9.83 8.98 -2.21
CA MET A 253 11.20 8.44 -2.08
C MET A 253 11.64 7.71 -3.37
N MET A 254 10.80 6.83 -3.92
CA MET A 254 11.12 6.14 -5.18
C MET A 254 11.32 7.12 -6.36
N PHE A 255 10.48 8.16 -6.46
CA PHE A 255 10.65 9.19 -7.48
C PHE A 255 11.93 10.01 -7.26
N ASN A 256 12.30 10.29 -6.00
CA ASN A 256 13.55 10.95 -5.65
C ASN A 256 14.77 10.18 -6.20
N HIS A 257 14.79 8.85 -6.03
CA HIS A 257 15.82 7.98 -6.60
C HIS A 257 15.87 8.05 -8.13
N VAL A 258 14.72 7.95 -8.80
CA VAL A 258 14.65 7.96 -10.28
C VAL A 258 15.10 9.31 -10.84
N ILE A 259 14.59 10.41 -10.29
CA ILE A 259 14.94 11.78 -10.74
C ILE A 259 16.42 12.03 -10.49
N SER A 260 16.95 11.62 -9.33
CA SER A 260 18.38 11.72 -9.05
C SER A 260 19.22 10.94 -10.05
N GLY A 261 18.81 9.73 -10.43
CA GLY A 261 19.46 8.94 -11.46
C GLY A 261 19.50 9.62 -12.82
N LEU A 262 18.36 10.14 -13.29
CA LEU A 262 18.26 10.83 -14.57
C LEU A 262 19.10 12.13 -14.59
N GLU A 263 19.07 12.90 -13.50
CA GLU A 263 19.88 14.12 -13.39
C GLU A 263 21.37 13.79 -13.39
N ALA A 264 21.79 12.71 -12.73
CA ALA A 264 23.19 12.28 -12.74
C ALA A 264 23.66 11.86 -14.14
N VAL A 265 22.82 11.21 -14.94
CA VAL A 265 23.15 10.90 -16.34
C VAL A 265 23.28 12.19 -17.16
N TYR A 266 22.34 13.12 -16.97
CA TYR A 266 22.32 14.39 -17.67
C TYR A 266 23.57 15.25 -17.35
N ALA A 267 23.91 15.38 -16.08
CA ALA A 267 25.12 16.06 -15.61
C ALA A 267 26.40 15.47 -16.20
N ASN A 268 26.53 14.14 -16.20
CA ASN A 268 27.68 13.45 -16.79
C ASN A 268 27.82 13.77 -18.30
N ARG A 269 26.70 13.81 -19.03
CA ARG A 269 26.68 14.17 -20.46
C ARG A 269 27.15 15.61 -20.70
N ILE A 270 26.68 16.57 -19.90
CA ILE A 270 27.09 17.98 -20.00
C ILE A 270 28.58 18.13 -19.71
N ASN A 271 29.06 17.56 -18.60
CA ASN A 271 30.46 17.69 -18.20
C ASN A 271 31.41 17.11 -19.26
N LYS A 272 31.02 16.00 -19.90
CA LYS A 272 31.76 15.45 -21.05
C LYS A 272 31.76 16.40 -22.24
N ASN A 273 30.61 16.92 -22.66
CA ASN A 273 30.50 17.85 -23.80
C ASN A 273 31.34 19.12 -23.60
N ASN A 274 31.36 19.65 -22.37
CA ASN A 274 32.17 20.81 -22.02
C ASN A 274 33.68 20.48 -22.03
N LYS A 275 34.06 19.26 -21.61
CA LYS A 275 35.45 18.81 -21.65
C LYS A 275 35.94 18.62 -23.09
N THR A 276 35.15 17.97 -23.95
CA THR A 276 35.47 17.82 -25.38
C THR A 276 35.53 19.18 -26.09
N ARG A 277 34.66 20.14 -25.75
CA ARG A 277 34.71 21.52 -26.30
C ARG A 277 35.93 22.32 -25.85
N LYS A 278 36.43 22.05 -24.64
CA LYS A 278 37.61 22.72 -24.06
C LYS A 278 38.91 22.14 -24.62
N ASP A 279 38.91 20.86 -24.96
CA ASP A 279 39.99 20.18 -25.68
C ASP A 279 39.98 20.51 -27.20
N SER A 280 38.81 20.91 -27.75
CA SER A 280 38.63 21.35 -29.15
C SER A 280 38.60 22.88 -29.32
N LYS A 281 39.56 23.61 -28.75
CA LYS A 281 39.91 24.94 -29.28
C LYS A 281 40.65 24.78 -30.61
N ASP A 282 39.89 24.35 -31.61
CA ASP A 282 39.94 24.71 -33.03
C ASP A 282 38.81 23.94 -33.70
N ILE A 283 38.03 24.64 -34.54
CA ILE A 283 36.80 24.23 -35.25
C ILE A 283 35.49 24.52 -34.49
N ASN A 284 34.87 25.64 -34.84
CA ASN A 284 33.47 25.93 -34.54
C ASN A 284 32.57 25.27 -35.60
N LEU A 285 31.82 24.25 -35.20
CA LEU A 285 30.76 23.65 -36.00
C LEU A 285 29.42 24.25 -35.55
N ASP A 286 28.77 24.99 -36.45
CA ASP A 286 27.44 25.57 -36.19
C ASP A 286 26.38 24.82 -37.00
N LEU A 287 25.30 24.45 -36.33
CA LEU A 287 24.27 23.54 -36.80
C LEU A 287 22.91 24.24 -36.70
N GLY A 288 22.35 24.63 -37.85
CA GLY A 288 21.08 25.34 -37.94
C GLY A 288 19.99 24.51 -38.62
N LEU A 289 18.73 24.85 -38.38
CA LEU A 289 17.59 24.32 -39.14
C LEU A 289 17.25 25.31 -40.25
N LEU A 290 17.16 24.82 -41.49
CA LEU A 290 16.65 25.58 -42.62
C LEU A 290 15.14 25.55 -42.57
N PHE A 291 14.50 26.71 -42.61
CA PHE A 291 13.05 26.81 -42.58
C PHE A 291 12.46 26.61 -43.98
N ASN A 292 11.44 25.76 -44.12
CA ASN A 292 10.66 25.60 -45.36
C ASN A 292 9.16 25.74 -45.07
N PRO A 293 8.50 26.79 -45.59
CA PRO A 293 7.09 27.06 -45.32
C PRO A 293 6.13 26.07 -45.99
N SER A 294 6.59 25.22 -46.91
CA SER A 294 5.75 24.22 -47.59
C SER A 294 5.59 22.92 -46.81
N ASN A 295 6.35 22.71 -45.72
CA ASN A 295 6.23 21.55 -44.84
C ASN A 295 5.47 21.93 -43.56
N LYS A 296 4.53 21.09 -43.10
CA LYS A 296 3.70 21.35 -41.90
C LYS A 296 4.52 21.60 -40.62
N THR A 297 5.75 21.10 -40.56
CA THR A 297 6.65 21.27 -39.41
C THR A 297 7.57 22.48 -39.53
N GLY A 298 7.54 23.22 -40.65
CA GLY A 298 8.39 24.38 -40.91
C GLY A 298 9.88 24.05 -41.12
N ILE A 299 10.31 22.80 -40.96
CA ILE A 299 11.72 22.40 -41.13
C ILE A 299 11.91 21.90 -42.56
N GLY A 300 12.75 22.62 -43.29
CA GLY A 300 13.16 22.38 -44.68
C GLY A 300 14.47 21.65 -44.87
N GLY A 301 15.28 21.52 -43.82
CA GLY A 301 16.56 20.82 -43.87
C GLY A 301 17.48 21.21 -42.71
N LEU A 302 18.66 20.60 -42.67
CA LEU A 302 19.73 20.93 -41.72
C LEU A 302 20.82 21.72 -42.45
N SER A 303 21.25 22.85 -41.89
CA SER A 303 22.44 23.57 -42.35
C SER A 303 23.63 23.24 -41.46
N PHE A 304 24.74 22.91 -42.12
CA PHE A 304 26.03 22.71 -41.49
C PHE A 304 26.95 23.83 -41.94
N ARG A 305 27.51 24.60 -40.98
CA ARG A 305 28.59 25.55 -41.24
C ARG A 305 29.81 25.14 -40.44
N LEU A 306 30.92 25.04 -41.15
CA LEU A 306 32.22 24.67 -40.60
C LEU A 306 33.16 25.83 -40.91
N ASN A 307 33.46 26.62 -39.90
CA ASN A 307 34.39 27.75 -40.03
C ASN A 307 35.77 27.29 -39.55
N PHE A 308 36.73 27.37 -40.46
CA PHE A 308 38.16 27.27 -40.22
C PHE A 308 38.77 28.67 -40.17
#